data_AF-A0A537PC69-F1
#
_entry.id   AF-A0A537PC69-F1
#
_cell.length_a   1.000
_cell.length_b   1.000
_cell.length_c   1.000
_cell.angle_alpha   90.00
_cell.angle_beta   90.00
_cell.angle_gamma   90.00
#
_symmetry.space_group_name_H-M   'P 1'
#
loop_
_entity.id
_entity.type
_entity.pdbx_description
1 polymer ?
#
loop_
_entity_poly.entity_id
_entity_poly.type
_entity_poly.pdbx_seq_one_letter_code
_entity_poly.pdbx_strand_id
1 'polypeptide(L)'
;TDRQLAAIRESGGMVGLNFATCFLRADGQVDPNTPLDQMLRHIDYLIQHLGIEGVGFGSDFDGAVVPAEIGDVAGLDSLRNALRRRGFTDDVMRKLCHENWIRVLERSWGE
;
A
#
# COMPACT_ATOMS: atom_id res chain seq x y z
N THR A 1 13.37 1.06 -6.22
CA THR A 1 13.84 0.16 -7.31
C THR A 1 13.77 -1.28 -6.86
N ASP A 2 13.81 -2.23 -7.78
CA ASP A 2 13.72 -3.66 -7.44
C ASP A 2 14.86 -4.13 -6.55
N ARG A 3 16.07 -3.58 -6.71
CA ARG A 3 17.20 -3.85 -5.81
C ARG A 3 16.89 -3.44 -4.36
N GLN A 4 16.20 -2.31 -4.17
CA GLN A 4 15.82 -1.87 -2.83
C GLN A 4 14.71 -2.75 -2.26
N LEU A 5 13.73 -3.15 -3.08
CA LEU A 5 12.67 -4.06 -2.67
C LEU A 5 13.24 -5.44 -2.28
N ALA A 6 14.21 -5.95 -3.03
CA ALA A 6 14.92 -7.19 -2.68
C ALA A 6 15.61 -7.09 -1.32
N ALA A 7 16.34 -6.00 -1.04
CA ALA A 7 16.97 -5.80 0.27
C ALA A 7 15.94 -5.69 1.42
N ILE A 8 14.78 -5.07 1.18
CA ILE A 8 13.70 -5.00 2.17
C ILE A 8 13.12 -6.39 2.42
N ARG A 9 12.89 -7.17 1.37
CA ARG A 9 12.44 -8.56 1.50
C ARG A 9 13.45 -9.43 2.25
N GLU A 10 14.74 -9.33 1.93
CA GLU A 10 15.82 -10.09 2.57
C GLU A 10 15.92 -9.80 4.07
N SER A 11 15.67 -8.56 4.49
CA SER A 11 15.63 -8.21 5.92
C SER A 11 14.32 -8.59 6.64
N GLY A 12 13.32 -9.09 5.90
CA GLY A 12 11.97 -9.34 6.40
C GLY A 12 11.22 -8.06 6.76
N GLY A 13 11.60 -6.94 6.13
CA GLY A 13 11.06 -5.60 6.36
C GLY A 13 9.64 -5.43 5.81
N MET A 14 9.27 -4.17 5.58
CA MET A 14 7.91 -3.77 5.24
C MET A 14 7.93 -2.52 4.35
N VAL A 15 6.99 -2.44 3.41
CA VAL A 15 6.71 -1.24 2.61
C VAL A 15 5.23 -0.86 2.74
N GLY A 16 4.99 0.37 3.17
CA GLY A 16 3.67 0.99 3.10
C GLY A 16 3.45 1.65 1.74
N LEU A 17 2.36 1.32 1.06
CA LEU A 17 1.93 2.05 -0.13
C LEU A 17 1.54 3.48 0.25
N ASN A 18 2.21 4.45 -0.37
CA ASN A 18 1.90 5.88 -0.27
C ASN A 18 0.73 6.25 -1.20
N PHE A 19 -0.20 7.11 -0.73
CA PHE A 19 -1.38 7.50 -1.51
C PHE A 19 -1.17 8.77 -2.35
N ALA A 20 -0.01 9.42 -2.25
CA ALA A 20 0.34 10.60 -3.03
C ALA A 20 0.25 10.33 -4.53
N THR A 21 -0.55 11.11 -5.25
CA THR A 21 -0.82 10.87 -6.67
C THR A 21 0.44 10.93 -7.52
N CYS A 22 1.40 11.78 -7.16
CA CYS A 22 2.67 11.90 -7.88
C CYS A 22 3.58 10.66 -7.77
N PHE A 23 3.37 9.79 -6.76
CA PHE A 23 4.08 8.51 -6.65
C PHE A 23 3.30 7.35 -7.26
N LEU A 24 1.98 7.50 -7.37
CA LEU A 24 1.11 6.48 -7.95
C LEU A 24 1.12 6.53 -9.48
N ARG A 25 1.05 7.73 -10.06
CA ARG A 25 0.94 7.91 -11.51
C ARG A 25 2.28 7.75 -12.20
N ALA A 26 2.27 7.11 -13.37
CA ALA A 26 3.47 6.96 -14.20
C ALA A 26 4.00 8.30 -14.76
N ASP A 27 3.12 9.30 -14.90
CA ASP A 27 3.47 10.66 -15.34
C ASP A 27 3.95 11.57 -14.20
N GLY A 28 3.93 11.10 -12.96
CA GLY A 28 4.35 11.85 -11.78
C GLY A 28 3.47 13.05 -11.41
N GLN A 29 2.29 13.20 -12.01
CA GLN A 29 1.46 14.39 -11.81
C GLN A 29 0.78 14.44 -10.44
N VAL A 30 0.60 15.66 -9.93
CA VAL A 30 -0.20 15.94 -8.74
C VAL A 30 -1.64 16.21 -9.19
N ASP A 31 -2.43 15.15 -9.37
CA ASP A 31 -3.80 15.22 -9.88
C ASP A 31 -4.72 14.31 -9.06
N PRO A 32 -5.70 14.87 -8.30
CA PRO A 32 -6.63 14.07 -7.52
C PRO A 32 -7.54 13.19 -8.39
N ASN A 33 -7.67 13.45 -9.69
CA ASN A 33 -8.34 12.56 -10.65
C ASN A 33 -7.45 11.36 -11.04
N THR A 34 -6.81 10.76 -10.04
CA THR A 34 -6.00 9.56 -10.18
C THR A 34 -6.87 8.33 -9.91
N PRO A 35 -7.04 7.40 -10.88
CA PRO A 35 -7.86 6.21 -10.68
C PRO A 35 -7.29 5.30 -9.58
N LEU A 36 -8.17 4.70 -8.76
CA LEU A 36 -7.74 3.73 -7.75
C LEU A 36 -6.97 2.53 -8.33
N ASP A 37 -7.17 2.17 -9.60
CA ASP A 37 -6.40 1.10 -10.26
C ASP A 37 -4.88 1.36 -10.26
N GLN A 38 -4.44 2.63 -10.23
CA GLN A 38 -3.03 2.96 -10.07
C GLN A 38 -2.49 2.41 -8.75
N MET A 39 -3.24 2.57 -7.65
CA MET A 39 -2.88 1.99 -6.35
C MET A 39 -2.86 0.47 -6.39
N LEU A 40 -3.88 -0.15 -6.99
CA LEU A 40 -3.97 -1.61 -7.08
C LEU A 40 -2.79 -2.21 -7.85
N ARG A 41 -2.36 -1.56 -8.94
CA ARG A 41 -1.16 -1.97 -9.69
C ARG A 41 0.12 -1.91 -8.84
N HIS A 42 0.29 -0.86 -8.03
CA HIS A 42 1.44 -0.77 -7.12
C HIS A 42 1.37 -1.82 -6.02
N ILE A 43 0.18 -2.12 -5.48
CA ILE A 43 0.00 -3.20 -4.50
C ILE A 43 0.41 -4.55 -5.09
N ASP A 44 -0.06 -4.88 -6.30
CA ASP A 44 0.31 -6.12 -6.99
C ASP A 44 1.83 -6.21 -7.20
N TYR A 45 2.45 -5.11 -7.66
CA TYR A 45 3.90 -5.05 -7.87
C TYR A 45 4.69 -5.24 -6.57
N LEU A 46 4.26 -4.58 -5.49
CA LEU A 46 4.89 -4.71 -4.18
C LEU A 46 4.73 -6.15 -3.64
N ILE A 47 3.55 -6.75 -3.76
CA ILE A 47 3.31 -8.14 -3.32
C ILE A 47 4.18 -9.11 -4.12
N GLN A 48 4.30 -8.91 -5.44
CA GLN A 48 5.16 -9.73 -6.29
C GLN A 48 6.62 -9.73 -5.80
N HIS A 49 7.14 -8.57 -5.40
CA HIS A 49 8.56 -8.42 -5.06
C HIS A 49 8.85 -8.71 -3.59
N LEU A 50 7.98 -8.29 -2.67
CA LEU A 50 8.17 -8.38 -1.22
C LEU A 50 7.50 -9.61 -0.60
N GLY A 51 6.53 -10.21 -1.28
CA GLY A 51 5.59 -11.16 -0.70
C GLY A 51 4.49 -10.44 0.10
N ILE A 52 3.37 -11.12 0.34
CA ILE A 52 2.22 -10.51 1.04
C ILE A 52 2.57 -9.98 2.43
N GLU A 53 3.52 -10.59 3.14
CA GLU A 53 3.93 -10.19 4.50
C GLU A 53 4.70 -8.86 4.55
N GLY A 54 5.21 -8.39 3.40
CA GLY A 54 6.07 -7.21 3.30
C GLY A 54 5.34 -5.96 2.83
N VAL A 55 4.00 -5.98 2.70
CA VAL A 55 3.21 -4.88 2.12
C VAL A 55 2.10 -4.43 3.05
N GLY A 56 1.88 -3.12 3.15
CA GLY A 56 0.72 -2.56 3.83
C GLY A 56 0.42 -1.15 3.33
N PHE A 57 -0.31 -0.36 4.12
CA PHE A 57 -0.64 1.02 3.77
C PHE A 57 0.18 2.03 4.56
N GLY A 58 0.63 3.09 3.90
CA GLY A 58 1.29 4.25 4.52
C GLY A 58 0.76 5.51 3.86
N SER A 59 -0.45 5.92 4.24
CA SER A 59 -1.29 6.82 3.44
C SER A 59 -0.66 8.15 3.09
N ASP A 60 0.15 8.71 4.00
CA ASP A 60 0.60 10.10 3.92
C ASP A 60 -0.57 11.11 3.96
N PHE A 61 -1.63 10.75 4.70
CA PHE A 61 -2.73 11.67 4.99
C PHE A 61 -2.21 12.94 5.67
N ASP A 62 -2.81 14.08 5.32
CA ASP A 62 -2.37 15.43 5.69
C ASP A 62 -0.96 15.83 5.18
N GLY A 63 -0.29 14.96 4.43
CA GLY A 63 1.04 15.18 3.84
C GLY A 63 1.06 15.27 2.30
N ALA A 64 0.01 14.80 1.62
CA ALA A 64 -0.01 14.71 0.16
C ALA A 64 -1.40 14.93 -0.47
N VAL A 65 -1.42 15.18 -1.78
CA VAL A 65 -2.64 15.06 -2.60
C VAL A 65 -2.88 13.58 -2.90
N VAL A 66 -4.04 13.07 -2.49
CA VAL A 66 -4.45 11.68 -2.68
C VAL A 66 -5.55 11.57 -3.75
N PRO A 67 -5.85 10.38 -4.29
CA PRO A 67 -7.00 10.16 -5.18
C PRO A 67 -8.31 10.69 -4.59
N ALA A 68 -9.12 11.36 -5.40
CA ALA A 68 -10.40 11.94 -4.99
C ALA A 68 -11.39 10.89 -4.45
N GLU A 69 -11.33 9.66 -4.96
CA GLU A 69 -12.15 8.54 -4.47
C GLU A 69 -11.81 8.09 -3.03
N ILE A 70 -10.58 8.40 -2.57
CA ILE A 70 -10.19 8.27 -1.16
C ILE A 70 -10.53 9.57 -0.43
N GLY A 71 -10.06 10.71 -0.92
CA GLY A 71 -10.25 12.00 -0.26
C GLY A 71 -9.51 12.07 1.07
N ASP A 72 -10.11 11.52 2.12
CA ASP A 72 -9.57 11.46 3.47
C ASP A 72 -9.70 10.05 4.07
N VAL A 73 -9.51 9.93 5.40
CA VAL A 73 -9.59 8.65 6.11
C VAL A 73 -10.95 7.94 5.96
N ALA A 74 -12.04 8.68 5.76
CA ALA A 74 -13.37 8.09 5.57
C ALA A 74 -13.49 7.34 4.23
N GLY A 75 -12.66 7.67 3.23
CA GLY A 75 -12.67 6.98 1.93
C GLY A 75 -11.83 5.71 1.86
N LEU A 76 -11.24 5.25 2.98
CA LEU A 76 -10.55 3.95 3.01
C LEU A 76 -11.46 2.78 2.59
N ASP A 77 -12.76 2.88 2.82
CA ASP A 77 -13.73 1.87 2.37
C ASP A 77 -13.81 1.78 0.83
N SER A 78 -13.59 2.87 0.10
CA SER A 78 -13.50 2.86 -1.37
C SER A 78 -12.34 1.96 -1.84
N LEU A 79 -11.16 2.11 -1.22
CA LEU A 79 -9.99 1.29 -1.51
C LEU A 79 -10.21 -0.18 -1.14
N ARG A 80 -10.78 -0.46 0.04
CA ARG A 80 -11.12 -1.83 0.47
C ARG A 80 -12.06 -2.51 -0.51
N ASN A 81 -13.09 -1.80 -0.98
CA ASN A 81 -14.04 -2.32 -1.96
C ASN A 81 -13.39 -2.57 -3.32
N ALA A 82 -12.46 -1.69 -3.75
CA ALA A 82 -11.70 -1.89 -4.98
C ALA A 82 -10.80 -3.14 -4.92
N LEU A 83 -10.10 -3.35 -3.81
CA LEU A 83 -9.28 -4.55 -3.57
C LEU A 83 -10.11 -5.83 -3.57
N ARG A 84 -11.27 -5.82 -2.89
CA ARG A 84 -12.21 -6.96 -2.92
C ARG A 84 -12.68 -7.28 -4.33
N ARG A 85 -13.05 -6.27 -5.13
CA ARG A 85 -13.43 -6.48 -6.54
C ARG A 85 -12.30 -7.06 -7.38
N ARG A 86 -11.04 -6.80 -7.02
CA ARG A 86 -9.85 -7.39 -7.66
C ARG A 86 -9.58 -8.84 -7.20
N GLY A 87 -10.29 -9.35 -6.21
CA GLY A 87 -10.19 -10.73 -5.73
C GLY A 87 -9.34 -10.90 -4.47
N PHE A 88 -9.01 -9.82 -3.75
CA PHE A 88 -8.29 -9.91 -2.49
C PHE A 88 -9.22 -10.52 -1.43
N THR A 89 -8.79 -11.65 -0.85
CA THR A 89 -9.54 -12.35 0.19
C THR A 89 -9.50 -11.57 1.50
N ASP A 90 -10.41 -11.87 2.43
CA ASP A 90 -10.40 -11.22 3.75
C ASP A 90 -9.10 -11.49 4.51
N ASP A 91 -8.45 -12.63 4.31
CA ASP A 91 -7.14 -12.93 4.89
C ASP A 91 -6.04 -12.01 4.35
N VAL A 92 -5.99 -11.81 3.03
CA VAL A 92 -5.06 -10.86 2.41
C VAL A 92 -5.36 -9.44 2.88
N MET A 93 -6.64 -9.08 3.00
CA MET A 93 -7.05 -7.76 3.48
C MET A 93 -6.57 -7.48 4.91
N ARG A 94 -6.68 -8.43 5.84
CA ARG A 94 -6.19 -8.23 7.23
C ARG A 94 -4.68 -7.99 7.25
N LYS A 95 -3.91 -8.76 6.47
CA LYS A 95 -2.46 -8.58 6.31
C LYS A 95 -2.09 -7.18 5.87
N LEU A 96 -2.69 -6.71 4.76
CA LEU A 96 -2.43 -5.38 4.22
C LEU A 96 -2.89 -4.25 5.16
N CYS A 97 -4.04 -4.43 5.81
CA CYS A 97 -4.62 -3.40 6.66
C CYS A 97 -3.88 -3.22 7.98
N HIS A 98 -3.39 -4.30 8.62
CA HIS A 98 -2.72 -4.17 9.92
C HIS A 98 -1.76 -5.30 10.30
N GLU A 99 -2.03 -6.58 9.98
CA GLU A 99 -1.25 -7.69 10.57
C GLU A 99 0.23 -7.60 10.19
N ASN A 100 0.55 -7.15 8.97
CA ASN A 100 1.94 -6.99 8.52
C ASN A 100 2.68 -5.86 9.25
N TRP A 101 1.97 -4.78 9.60
CA TRP A 101 2.53 -3.71 10.41
C TRP A 101 2.81 -4.21 11.83
N ILE A 102 1.88 -4.94 12.43
CA ILE A 102 2.08 -5.53 13.76
C ILE A 102 3.30 -6.46 13.76
N ARG A 103 3.39 -7.37 12.78
CA ARG A 103 4.53 -8.29 12.60
C ARG A 103 5.87 -7.55 12.53
N VAL A 104 5.96 -6.45 11.78
CA VAL A 104 7.24 -5.73 11.67
C VAL A 104 7.59 -4.98 12.96
N LEU A 105 6.59 -4.46 13.69
CA LEU A 105 6.80 -3.85 15.00
C LEU A 105 7.34 -4.86 16.02
N GLU A 106 6.70 -6.03 16.13
CA GLU A 106 7.15 -7.14 17.00
C GLU A 106 8.60 -7.52 16.70
N ARG A 107 8.93 -7.75 15.41
CA ARG A 107 10.30 -8.07 14.98
C ARG A 107 11.30 -6.96 15.27
N SER A 108 10.91 -5.70 15.13
CA SER A 108 11.80 -4.55 15.32
C SER A 108 12.04 -4.22 16.79
N TRP A 109 11.04 -4.45 17.64
CA TRP A 109 11.13 -4.18 19.08
C TRP A 109 11.60 -5.39 19.90
N GLY A 110 11.55 -6.59 19.32
CA GLY A 110 12.02 -7.82 19.97
C GLY A 110 11.01 -8.39 20.98
N GLU A 111 9.72 -8.12 20.76
CA GLU A 111 8.60 -8.73 21.51
C GLU A 111 8.11 -10.00 20.82
#